data_AF-A0A2H9L0Z5-F1
#
_entry.id   AF-A0A2H9L0Z5-F1
#
_cell.length_a   1.000
_cell.length_b   1.000
_cell.length_c   1.000
_cell.angle_alpha   90.00
_cell.angle_beta   90.00
_cell.angle_gamma   90.00
#
_symmetry.space_group_name_H-M   'P 1'
#
loop_
_entity.id
_entity.type
_entity.pdbx_description
1 polymer ?
#
loop_
_entity_poly.entity_id
_entity_poly.type
_entity_poly.pdbx_seq_one_letter_code
_entity_poly.pdbx_strand_id
1 'polypeptide(L)'
;MAKLILFSIFAALFLAGILFSAPCSGDNRVCAPGNIAKKCVSGEWVVEECAIGCFDGECMQCEPGEKECASPTKYNVCEENGKWTIAVPCDFGEGCDGGKCSQYTPIECREEGDVRCSWDNEDIVLICNKNLTWVNYQYCEKGCAGEGWCAQCEKDARECTGDVSYKYCKESRNWSSDVICTDGRVCEAGQCVPAGGALCKEGESKCASNSIFVCDKKGGWEFERNCLYGDVCIQAYNGAQCGSGLEKCFGWGEFEQYSKEEGVQYANDGRQRDCENITYRKYCLDAEGKSNLDEFEEKSEITCGEFYMKCEYKKKGEITFQRMRDGWAANCTSVSYEYVCKDSGIDASKEKEETQCGEWVQAEPQKEKGIIEIILSSLLGLFGIS
;
A
#
# COMPACT_ATOMS: atom_id res chain seq x y z
N MET A 1 73.44 -83.31 -36.06
CA MET A 1 73.06 -82.85 -34.71
C MET A 1 73.41 -81.38 -34.40
N ALA A 2 73.81 -80.54 -35.37
CA ALA A 2 74.19 -79.13 -35.11
C ALA A 2 73.09 -78.09 -35.42
N LYS A 3 71.93 -78.49 -35.95
CA LYS A 3 70.83 -77.56 -36.33
C LYS A 3 69.73 -77.39 -35.28
N LEU A 4 69.72 -78.18 -34.19
CA LEU A 4 68.68 -78.12 -33.17
C LEU A 4 69.00 -77.22 -31.97
N ILE A 5 70.24 -76.74 -31.82
CA ILE A 5 70.65 -75.93 -30.65
C ILE A 5 70.48 -74.42 -30.91
N LEU A 6 70.49 -73.95 -32.17
CA LEU A 6 70.30 -72.52 -32.47
C LEU A 6 68.87 -72.02 -32.27
N PHE A 7 67.85 -72.88 -32.38
CA PHE A 7 66.45 -72.48 -32.18
C PHE A 7 66.08 -72.26 -30.70
N SER A 8 66.77 -72.93 -29.77
CA SER A 8 66.49 -72.79 -28.33
C SER A 8 67.06 -71.49 -27.74
N ILE A 9 68.16 -70.98 -28.30
CA ILE A 9 68.80 -69.73 -27.83
C ILE A 9 68.03 -68.49 -28.33
N PHE A 10 67.45 -68.53 -29.54
CA PHE A 10 66.61 -67.43 -30.05
C PHE A 10 65.24 -67.35 -29.34
N ALA A 11 64.66 -68.48 -28.91
CA ALA A 11 63.43 -68.48 -28.12
C ALA A 11 63.64 -67.91 -26.69
N ALA A 12 64.80 -68.19 -26.07
CA ALA A 12 65.13 -67.65 -24.75
C ALA A 12 65.41 -66.14 -24.79
N LEU A 13 65.99 -65.62 -25.88
CA LEU A 13 66.22 -64.17 -26.06
C LEU A 13 64.94 -63.39 -26.38
N PHE A 14 63.95 -64.01 -27.03
CA PHE A 14 62.65 -63.36 -27.25
C PHE A 14 61.75 -63.33 -26.00
N LEU A 15 61.93 -64.28 -25.07
CA LEU A 15 61.22 -64.29 -23.78
C LEU A 15 61.87 -63.40 -22.71
N ALA A 16 63.15 -63.08 -22.83
CA ALA A 16 63.87 -62.17 -21.91
C ALA A 16 63.79 -60.68 -22.30
N GLY A 17 63.25 -60.33 -23.48
CA GLY A 17 63.04 -58.95 -23.92
C GLY A 17 61.75 -58.29 -23.39
N ILE A 18 61.00 -59.00 -22.55
CA ILE A 18 59.72 -58.54 -22.01
C ILE A 18 59.96 -58.14 -20.54
N LEU A 19 59.63 -56.89 -20.18
CA LEU A 19 59.54 -56.35 -18.80
C LEU A 19 60.74 -55.60 -18.19
N PHE A 20 61.63 -55.00 -18.98
CA PHE A 20 62.40 -53.84 -18.47
C PHE A 20 61.79 -52.56 -19.02
N SER A 21 60.63 -52.15 -18.48
CA SER A 21 60.19 -50.76 -18.64
C SER A 21 61.27 -49.89 -18.02
N ALA A 22 61.88 -49.00 -18.82
CA ALA A 22 62.86 -48.06 -18.31
C ALA A 22 62.27 -47.34 -17.08
N PRO A 23 62.99 -47.30 -15.94
CA PRO A 23 62.51 -46.60 -14.75
C PRO A 23 62.20 -45.16 -15.15
N CYS A 24 61.04 -44.67 -14.73
CA CYS A 24 60.67 -43.30 -14.98
C CYS A 24 61.39 -42.38 -13.98
N SER A 25 61.58 -41.13 -14.35
CA SER A 25 62.14 -40.11 -13.46
C SER A 25 61.34 -38.82 -13.55
N GLY A 26 61.27 -38.09 -12.43
CA GLY A 26 60.50 -36.85 -12.32
C GLY A 26 58.98 -37.08 -12.37
N ASP A 27 58.25 -36.02 -12.74
CA ASP A 27 56.79 -36.02 -12.90
C ASP A 27 56.36 -36.34 -14.34
N ASN A 28 57.17 -37.12 -15.06
CA ASN A 28 56.92 -37.44 -16.45
C ASN A 28 55.59 -38.17 -16.62
N ARG A 29 54.86 -37.78 -17.66
CA ARG A 29 53.61 -38.39 -18.09
C ARG A 29 53.74 -38.85 -19.53
N VAL A 30 53.19 -40.01 -19.85
CA VAL A 30 53.20 -40.55 -21.22
C VAL A 30 51.89 -41.26 -21.53
N CYS A 31 51.48 -41.21 -22.80
CA CYS A 31 50.38 -42.04 -23.29
C CYS A 31 50.90 -43.39 -23.76
N ALA A 32 50.28 -44.46 -23.27
CA ALA A 32 50.49 -45.81 -23.76
C ALA A 32 49.37 -46.22 -24.72
N PRO A 33 49.60 -47.20 -25.61
CA PRO A 33 48.56 -47.74 -26.48
C PRO A 33 47.32 -48.20 -25.69
N GLY A 34 46.12 -47.92 -26.22
CA GLY A 34 44.86 -48.40 -25.63
C GLY A 34 44.23 -47.48 -24.58
N ASN A 35 44.24 -46.16 -24.81
CA ASN A 35 43.63 -45.16 -23.90
C ASN A 35 44.18 -45.19 -22.47
N ILE A 36 45.49 -45.39 -22.33
CA ILE A 36 46.15 -45.46 -21.03
C ILE A 36 47.06 -44.24 -20.85
N ALA A 37 46.85 -43.46 -19.80
CA ALA A 37 47.82 -42.50 -19.31
C ALA A 37 48.72 -43.16 -18.26
N LYS A 38 50.01 -42.83 -18.29
CA LYS A 38 50.98 -43.28 -17.28
C LYS A 38 51.62 -42.07 -16.63
N LYS A 39 51.61 -42.06 -15.30
CA LYS A 39 52.28 -41.04 -14.48
C LYS A 39 53.42 -41.67 -13.70
N CYS A 40 54.59 -41.07 -13.72
CA CYS A 40 55.68 -41.50 -12.86
C CYS A 40 55.40 -41.08 -11.41
N VAL A 41 55.40 -42.05 -10.49
CA VAL A 41 55.30 -41.80 -9.05
C VAL A 41 56.40 -42.61 -8.37
N SER A 42 57.36 -41.91 -7.77
CA SER A 42 58.48 -42.52 -7.04
C SER A 42 59.32 -43.53 -7.86
N GLY A 43 59.48 -43.28 -9.17
CA GLY A 43 60.25 -44.15 -10.07
C GLY A 43 59.46 -45.31 -10.69
N GLU A 44 58.18 -45.45 -10.34
CA GLU A 44 57.28 -46.45 -10.89
C GLU A 44 56.19 -45.80 -11.76
N TRP A 45 55.79 -46.47 -12.84
CA TRP A 45 54.69 -46.02 -13.68
C TRP A 45 53.35 -46.43 -13.06
N VAL A 46 52.56 -45.45 -12.65
CA VAL A 46 51.16 -45.63 -12.26
C VAL A 46 50.29 -45.49 -13.49
N VAL A 47 49.42 -46.47 -13.71
CA VAL A 47 48.53 -46.57 -14.87
C VAL A 47 47.16 -45.99 -14.54
N GLU A 48 46.65 -45.14 -15.43
CA GLU A 48 45.30 -44.58 -15.38
C GLU A 48 44.59 -44.90 -16.69
N GLU A 49 43.47 -45.63 -16.62
CA GLU A 49 42.64 -45.93 -17.79
C GLU A 49 41.76 -44.73 -18.11
N CYS A 50 41.89 -44.21 -19.33
CA CYS A 50 41.14 -43.07 -19.80
C CYS A 50 39.88 -43.53 -20.54
N ALA A 51 38.73 -42.95 -20.22
CA ALA A 51 37.46 -43.31 -20.85
C ALA A 51 37.44 -42.99 -22.37
N ILE A 52 37.98 -41.84 -22.75
CA ILE A 52 37.92 -41.32 -24.14
C ILE A 52 39.27 -41.53 -24.84
N GLY A 53 40.37 -41.18 -24.17
CA GLY A 53 41.73 -41.44 -24.66
C GLY A 53 42.77 -40.67 -23.85
N CYS A 54 44.04 -40.79 -24.26
CA CYS A 54 45.16 -40.10 -23.63
C CYS A 54 45.78 -39.10 -24.61
N PHE A 55 46.00 -37.87 -24.16
CA PHE A 55 46.71 -36.82 -24.89
C PHE A 55 47.81 -36.23 -24.00
N ASP A 56 49.04 -36.16 -24.51
CA ASP A 56 50.23 -35.63 -23.82
C ASP A 56 50.44 -36.17 -22.37
N GLY A 57 50.12 -37.45 -22.17
CA GLY A 57 50.25 -38.13 -20.89
C GLY A 57 49.12 -37.87 -19.88
N GLU A 58 48.04 -37.22 -20.29
CA GLU A 58 46.84 -37.02 -19.46
C GLU A 58 45.60 -37.63 -20.11
N CYS A 59 44.63 -38.04 -19.28
CA CYS A 59 43.35 -38.51 -19.77
C CYS A 59 42.52 -37.35 -20.29
N MET A 60 41.99 -37.52 -21.51
CA MET A 60 41.02 -36.59 -22.09
C MET A 60 39.69 -36.67 -21.34
N GLN A 61 39.07 -35.51 -21.13
CA GLN A 61 37.77 -35.33 -20.51
C GLN A 61 36.63 -35.33 -21.53
N CYS A 62 36.92 -35.02 -22.80
CA CYS A 62 35.97 -34.85 -23.90
C CYS A 62 36.61 -35.17 -25.26
N GLU A 63 35.81 -35.35 -26.31
CA GLU A 63 36.32 -35.50 -27.68
C GLU A 63 36.62 -34.12 -28.30
N PRO A 64 37.78 -33.90 -28.95
CA PRO A 64 38.09 -32.60 -29.56
C PRO A 64 36.99 -32.05 -30.46
N GLY A 65 36.54 -30.82 -30.19
CA GLY A 65 35.45 -30.14 -30.88
C GLY A 65 34.04 -30.44 -30.35
N GLU A 66 33.88 -31.38 -29.42
CA GLU A 66 32.64 -31.59 -28.68
C GLU A 66 32.24 -30.32 -27.93
N LYS A 67 30.94 -30.14 -27.70
CA LYS A 67 30.42 -29.00 -26.94
C LYS A 67 29.45 -29.48 -25.87
N GLU A 68 29.51 -28.88 -24.70
CA GLU A 68 28.58 -29.13 -23.60
C GLU A 68 28.08 -27.82 -22.99
N CYS A 69 26.94 -27.86 -22.32
CA CYS A 69 26.44 -26.70 -21.58
C CYS A 69 27.06 -26.65 -20.19
N ALA A 70 27.89 -25.64 -19.94
CA ALA A 70 28.45 -25.36 -18.62
C ALA A 70 27.42 -24.71 -17.68
N SER A 71 26.48 -23.96 -18.25
CA SER A 71 25.33 -23.37 -17.56
C SER A 71 24.20 -23.10 -18.56
N PRO A 72 23.01 -22.64 -18.13
CA PRO A 72 21.93 -22.28 -19.06
C PRO A 72 22.28 -21.18 -20.07
N THR A 73 23.34 -20.40 -19.83
CA THR A 73 23.74 -19.26 -20.67
C THR A 73 25.19 -19.36 -21.17
N LYS A 74 25.87 -20.49 -20.93
CA LYS A 74 27.28 -20.70 -21.32
C LYS A 74 27.54 -22.12 -21.78
N TYR A 75 28.44 -22.29 -22.74
CA TYR A 75 28.87 -23.59 -23.24
C TYR A 75 30.40 -23.73 -23.21
N ASN A 76 30.90 -24.95 -23.05
CA ASN A 76 32.32 -25.27 -23.21
C ASN A 76 32.54 -25.88 -24.60
N VAL A 77 33.76 -25.75 -25.14
CA VAL A 77 34.23 -26.50 -26.32
C VAL A 77 35.38 -27.37 -25.88
N CYS A 78 35.45 -28.61 -26.34
CA CYS A 78 36.59 -29.45 -26.06
C CYS A 78 37.77 -29.05 -26.96
N GLU A 79 38.90 -28.68 -26.35
CA GLU A 79 40.13 -28.37 -27.06
C GLU A 79 40.79 -29.64 -27.66
N GLU A 80 41.78 -29.46 -28.54
CA GLU A 80 42.54 -30.57 -29.13
C GLU A 80 43.28 -31.42 -28.09
N ASN A 81 43.56 -30.86 -26.91
CA ASN A 81 44.16 -31.57 -25.78
C ASN A 81 43.17 -32.43 -24.97
N GLY A 82 41.89 -32.47 -25.38
CA GLY A 82 40.83 -33.20 -24.70
C GLY A 82 40.38 -32.56 -23.39
N LYS A 83 40.60 -31.26 -23.17
CA LYS A 83 40.09 -30.50 -22.00
C LYS A 83 39.04 -29.50 -22.45
N TRP A 84 38.09 -29.21 -21.57
CA TRP A 84 37.10 -28.16 -21.79
C TRP A 84 37.74 -26.77 -21.75
N THR A 85 37.40 -25.92 -22.73
CA THR A 85 37.74 -24.49 -22.72
C THR A 85 37.09 -23.79 -21.53
N ILE A 86 37.49 -22.53 -21.30
CA ILE A 86 36.69 -21.59 -20.50
C ILE A 86 35.30 -21.45 -21.15
N ALA A 87 34.27 -21.43 -20.32
CA ALA A 87 32.88 -21.32 -20.75
C ALA A 87 32.64 -20.03 -21.56
N VAL A 88 32.13 -20.20 -22.78
CA VAL A 88 31.77 -19.13 -23.71
C VAL A 88 30.31 -18.73 -23.47
N PRO A 89 30.00 -17.43 -23.27
CA PRO A 89 28.62 -16.98 -23.11
C PRO A 89 27.83 -17.08 -24.43
N CYS A 90 26.55 -17.42 -24.33
CA CYS A 90 25.61 -17.27 -25.43
C CYS A 90 25.25 -15.80 -25.67
N ASP A 91 24.82 -15.47 -26.88
CA ASP A 91 24.34 -14.14 -27.22
C ASP A 91 23.09 -13.78 -26.42
N PHE A 92 22.79 -12.49 -26.33
CA PHE A 92 21.64 -12.01 -25.55
C PHE A 92 20.32 -12.59 -26.10
N GLY A 93 19.57 -13.29 -25.24
CA GLY A 93 18.31 -13.94 -25.60
C GLY A 93 18.46 -15.41 -26.04
N GLU A 94 19.67 -15.96 -26.06
CA GLU A 94 19.93 -17.37 -26.31
C GLU A 94 20.23 -18.13 -25.02
N GLY A 95 20.01 -19.44 -25.04
CA GLY A 95 20.40 -20.35 -23.97
C GLY A 95 21.16 -21.54 -24.54
N CYS A 96 21.97 -22.17 -23.70
CA CYS A 96 22.71 -23.36 -24.11
C CYS A 96 21.80 -24.59 -24.03
N ASP A 97 21.54 -25.21 -25.17
CA ASP A 97 20.93 -26.54 -25.27
C ASP A 97 21.82 -27.45 -26.11
N GLY A 98 22.13 -28.64 -25.59
CA GLY A 98 23.00 -29.61 -26.27
C GLY A 98 24.36 -29.04 -26.72
N GLY A 99 24.98 -28.17 -25.93
CA GLY A 99 26.27 -27.54 -26.24
C GLY A 99 26.21 -26.46 -27.33
N LYS A 100 25.01 -26.00 -27.70
CA LYS A 100 24.81 -24.93 -28.69
C LYS A 100 23.98 -23.83 -28.09
N CYS A 101 24.37 -22.59 -28.37
CA CYS A 101 23.47 -21.47 -28.18
C CYS A 101 22.37 -21.59 -29.23
N SER A 102 21.15 -21.79 -28.75
CA SER A 102 19.95 -21.69 -29.55
C SER A 102 19.12 -20.57 -28.97
N GLN A 103 18.28 -19.95 -29.80
CA GLN A 103 17.19 -19.14 -29.28
C GLN A 103 16.34 -20.04 -28.38
N TYR A 104 16.65 -19.99 -27.09
CA TYR A 104 15.81 -20.59 -26.09
C TYR A 104 14.51 -19.79 -26.18
N THR A 105 13.45 -20.47 -26.56
CA THR A 105 12.16 -20.25 -25.92
C THR A 105 12.18 -21.14 -24.69
N PRO A 106 12.55 -20.67 -23.48
CA PRO A 106 12.22 -21.40 -22.27
C PRO A 106 10.73 -21.24 -22.11
N ILE A 107 9.98 -22.10 -22.80
CA ILE A 107 8.55 -22.25 -22.58
C ILE A 107 8.34 -22.69 -21.13
N GLU A 108 9.32 -23.41 -20.57
CA GLU A 108 9.18 -24.02 -19.27
C GLU A 108 10.07 -23.45 -18.16
N CYS A 109 9.46 -23.25 -17.01
CA CYS A 109 10.08 -22.80 -15.76
C CYS A 109 10.48 -24.01 -14.90
N ARG A 110 11.33 -23.80 -13.88
CA ARG A 110 11.92 -24.91 -13.11
C ARG A 110 10.97 -25.43 -12.04
N GLU A 111 10.32 -24.52 -11.30
CA GLU A 111 9.42 -24.85 -10.20
C GLU A 111 8.19 -23.94 -10.21
N GLU A 112 7.01 -24.50 -9.89
CA GLU A 112 5.78 -23.70 -9.75
C GLU A 112 6.01 -22.56 -8.76
N GLY A 113 5.69 -21.34 -9.16
CA GLY A 113 5.88 -20.14 -8.36
C GLY A 113 7.18 -19.38 -8.62
N ASP A 114 8.12 -19.91 -9.42
CA ASP A 114 9.25 -19.11 -9.90
C ASP A 114 8.73 -17.83 -10.56
N VAL A 115 9.42 -16.71 -10.33
CA VAL A 115 9.09 -15.40 -10.91
C VAL A 115 10.27 -14.84 -11.69
N ARG A 116 9.97 -13.95 -12.65
CA ARG A 116 10.97 -13.27 -13.48
C ARG A 116 10.33 -12.19 -14.33
N CYS A 117 11.16 -11.40 -15.01
CA CYS A 117 10.69 -10.49 -16.03
C CYS A 117 10.44 -11.22 -17.37
N SER A 118 9.45 -10.74 -18.11
CA SER A 118 9.22 -11.15 -19.50
C SER A 118 10.35 -10.65 -20.39
N TRP A 119 10.77 -11.48 -21.35
CA TRP A 119 11.78 -11.06 -22.34
C TRP A 119 11.20 -10.12 -23.37
N ASP A 120 9.93 -10.31 -23.72
CA ASP A 120 9.26 -9.57 -24.81
C ASP A 120 8.70 -8.24 -24.32
N ASN A 121 8.50 -8.10 -23.01
CA ASN A 121 7.93 -6.92 -22.41
C ASN A 121 8.55 -6.70 -21.03
N GLU A 122 9.43 -5.70 -20.91
CA GLU A 122 10.10 -5.40 -19.66
C GLU A 122 9.14 -4.92 -18.56
N ASP A 123 7.89 -4.60 -18.85
CA ASP A 123 6.87 -4.18 -17.88
C ASP A 123 6.04 -5.34 -17.33
N ILE A 124 6.31 -6.58 -17.72
CA ILE A 124 5.52 -7.75 -17.28
C ILE A 124 6.39 -8.69 -16.44
N VAL A 125 5.91 -8.99 -15.23
CA VAL A 125 6.38 -10.13 -14.44
C VAL A 125 5.67 -11.38 -14.92
N LEU A 126 6.43 -12.44 -15.16
CA LEU A 126 5.94 -13.78 -15.43
C LEU A 126 6.04 -14.63 -14.17
N ILE A 127 5.06 -15.51 -13.96
CA ILE A 127 5.09 -16.54 -12.92
C ILE A 127 5.05 -17.93 -13.58
N CYS A 128 5.75 -18.88 -12.98
CA CYS A 128 5.69 -20.27 -13.34
C CYS A 128 4.42 -20.92 -12.81
N ASN A 129 3.57 -21.44 -13.70
CA ASN A 129 2.37 -22.17 -13.29
C ASN A 129 2.64 -23.66 -13.06
N LYS A 130 1.60 -24.41 -12.66
CA LYS A 130 1.63 -25.87 -12.41
C LYS A 130 2.08 -26.73 -13.59
N ASN A 131 1.89 -26.25 -14.81
CA ASN A 131 2.31 -26.96 -16.02
C ASN A 131 3.77 -26.64 -16.37
N LEU A 132 4.50 -26.02 -15.44
CA LEU A 132 5.83 -25.49 -15.65
C LEU A 132 5.87 -24.55 -16.85
N THR A 133 4.86 -23.71 -17.07
CA THR A 133 4.88 -22.70 -18.15
C THR A 133 4.82 -21.28 -17.59
N TRP A 134 5.55 -20.38 -18.23
CA TRP A 134 5.51 -18.95 -17.88
C TRP A 134 4.19 -18.32 -18.32
N VAL A 135 3.51 -17.67 -17.40
CA VAL A 135 2.30 -16.88 -17.68
C VAL A 135 2.42 -15.49 -17.10
N ASN A 136 1.73 -14.51 -17.73
CA ASN A 136 1.68 -13.15 -17.21
C ASN A 136 1.10 -13.14 -15.80
N TYR A 137 1.86 -12.60 -14.86
CA TYR A 137 1.48 -12.50 -13.46
C TYR A 137 1.03 -11.09 -13.10
N GLN A 138 1.87 -10.10 -13.41
CA GLN A 138 1.64 -8.71 -13.00
C GLN A 138 2.25 -7.74 -14.01
N TYR A 139 1.56 -6.62 -14.25
CA TYR A 139 2.10 -5.46 -14.96
C TYR A 139 2.77 -4.48 -13.98
N CYS A 140 3.93 -3.96 -14.36
CA CYS A 140 4.75 -3.08 -13.56
C CYS A 140 4.86 -1.71 -14.25
N GLU A 141 4.26 -0.69 -13.64
CA GLU A 141 4.24 0.67 -14.22
C GLU A 141 5.64 1.26 -14.47
N LYS A 142 6.64 0.86 -13.67
CA LYS A 142 8.03 1.33 -13.76
C LYS A 142 8.99 0.29 -14.36
N GLY A 143 8.45 -0.73 -15.04
CA GLY A 143 9.19 -1.89 -15.50
C GLY A 143 9.38 -2.97 -14.43
N CYS A 144 9.76 -4.14 -14.87
CA CYS A 144 10.16 -5.29 -14.08
C CYS A 144 11.67 -5.26 -13.85
N ALA A 145 12.11 -5.58 -12.63
CA ALA A 145 13.49 -5.50 -12.21
C ALA A 145 13.98 -6.79 -11.55
N GLY A 146 15.27 -7.05 -11.72
CA GLY A 146 15.97 -8.18 -11.10
C GLY A 146 15.34 -9.53 -11.45
N GLU A 147 15.12 -10.34 -10.41
CA GLU A 147 14.61 -11.71 -10.46
C GLU A 147 13.07 -11.79 -10.58
N GLY A 148 12.39 -10.80 -11.17
CA GLY A 148 10.95 -10.87 -11.41
C GLY A 148 10.06 -10.10 -10.46
N TRP A 149 10.49 -8.92 -10.03
CA TRP A 149 9.68 -8.03 -9.21
C TRP A 149 9.44 -6.71 -9.92
N CYS A 150 8.33 -6.05 -9.65
CA CYS A 150 8.12 -4.70 -10.19
C CYS A 150 9.13 -3.72 -9.60
N ALA A 151 9.75 -2.93 -10.47
CA ALA A 151 10.66 -1.86 -10.09
C ALA A 151 9.95 -0.87 -9.17
N GLN A 152 10.62 -0.44 -8.11
CA GLN A 152 10.09 0.59 -7.20
C GLN A 152 10.36 2.00 -7.72
N CYS A 153 11.35 2.13 -8.61
CA CYS A 153 11.88 3.39 -9.12
C CYS A 153 12.41 3.25 -10.55
N GLU A 154 12.46 4.37 -11.27
CA GLU A 154 13.10 4.44 -12.59
C GLU A 154 14.63 4.45 -12.42
N LYS A 155 15.35 3.94 -13.42
CA LYS A 155 16.82 3.91 -13.40
C LYS A 155 17.36 5.32 -13.16
N ASP A 156 18.32 5.43 -12.23
CA ASP A 156 18.96 6.69 -11.80
C ASP A 156 18.03 7.73 -11.16
N ALA A 157 16.74 7.40 -10.92
CA ALA A 157 15.82 8.27 -10.21
C ALA A 157 16.34 8.57 -8.80
N ARG A 158 16.11 9.80 -8.34
CA ARG A 158 16.42 10.25 -6.99
C ARG A 158 15.21 10.95 -6.42
N GLU A 159 14.92 10.70 -5.15
CA GLU A 159 13.84 11.40 -4.46
C GLU A 159 14.26 11.77 -3.04
N CYS A 160 13.84 12.96 -2.60
CA CYS A 160 14.03 13.39 -1.23
C CYS A 160 13.08 12.60 -0.33
N THR A 161 13.61 11.99 0.73
CA THR A 161 12.83 11.33 1.78
C THR A 161 12.60 12.25 2.98
N GLY A 162 13.34 13.35 3.04
CA GLY A 162 13.17 14.45 3.99
C GLY A 162 14.03 15.65 3.59
N ASP A 163 14.03 16.70 4.41
CA ASP A 163 14.77 17.95 4.12
C ASP A 163 16.27 17.76 3.96
N VAL A 164 16.84 16.74 4.59
CA VAL A 164 18.28 16.46 4.63
C VAL A 164 18.60 15.03 4.24
N SER A 165 17.65 14.31 3.63
CA SER A 165 17.88 12.94 3.19
C SER A 165 17.25 12.66 1.83
N TYR A 166 17.92 11.82 1.05
CA TYR A 166 17.44 11.36 -0.24
C TYR A 166 17.74 9.90 -0.44
N LYS A 167 17.04 9.25 -1.35
CA LYS A 167 17.37 7.92 -1.84
C LYS A 167 17.52 7.95 -3.34
N TYR A 168 18.27 7.00 -3.87
CA TYR A 168 18.49 6.85 -5.31
C TYR A 168 18.14 5.43 -5.74
N CYS A 169 17.72 5.28 -6.99
CA CYS A 169 17.38 4.00 -7.56
C CYS A 169 18.67 3.22 -7.89
N LYS A 170 18.83 2.04 -7.31
CA LYS A 170 19.94 1.14 -7.63
C LYS A 170 19.78 0.55 -9.02
N GLU A 171 20.84 -0.06 -9.54
CA GLU A 171 20.80 -0.81 -10.81
C GLU A 171 19.77 -1.96 -10.79
N SER A 172 19.50 -2.53 -9.62
CA SER A 172 18.42 -3.52 -9.40
C SER A 172 17.01 -2.93 -9.40
N ARG A 173 16.84 -1.66 -9.81
CA ARG A 173 15.62 -0.82 -9.75
C ARG A 173 14.86 -0.85 -8.42
N ASN A 174 15.61 -0.98 -7.32
CA ASN A 174 15.11 -0.84 -5.95
C ASN A 174 15.74 0.40 -5.31
N TRP A 175 15.01 1.04 -4.40
CA TRP A 175 15.53 2.19 -3.67
C TRP A 175 16.75 1.85 -2.80
N SER A 176 17.72 2.77 -2.73
CA SER A 176 18.76 2.79 -1.70
C SER A 176 18.17 2.97 -0.30
N SER A 177 18.97 2.70 0.72
CA SER A 177 18.73 3.30 2.04
C SER A 177 18.85 4.83 1.92
N ASP A 178 18.31 5.53 2.90
CA ASP A 178 18.44 6.98 2.97
C ASP A 178 19.91 7.41 3.03
N VAL A 179 20.23 8.41 2.21
CA VAL A 179 21.52 9.10 2.16
C VAL A 179 21.32 10.47 2.79
N ILE A 180 22.03 10.74 3.88
CA ILE A 180 21.94 12.02 4.59
C ILE A 180 22.84 13.06 3.88
N CYS A 181 22.28 14.24 3.61
CA CYS A 181 23.01 15.40 3.14
C CYS A 181 23.92 15.93 4.25
N THR A 182 25.24 15.88 4.04
CA THR A 182 26.24 16.43 4.95
C THR A 182 26.45 17.93 4.67
N ASP A 183 27.17 18.60 5.58
CA ASP A 183 27.68 19.97 5.37
C ASP A 183 26.60 21.05 5.22
N GLY A 184 25.50 20.90 5.97
CA GLY A 184 24.39 21.89 5.97
C GLY A 184 23.64 21.98 4.64
N ARG A 185 23.75 20.96 3.79
CA ARG A 185 23.03 20.86 2.53
C ARG A 185 21.63 20.32 2.75
N VAL A 186 20.70 20.74 1.90
CA VAL A 186 19.33 20.23 1.87
C VAL A 186 19.11 19.36 0.65
N CYS A 187 18.19 18.41 0.78
CA CYS A 187 17.72 17.68 -0.36
C CYS A 187 16.76 18.55 -1.18
N GLU A 188 17.13 18.83 -2.42
CA GLU A 188 16.25 19.44 -3.40
C GLU A 188 16.32 18.60 -4.68
N ALA A 189 15.16 18.18 -5.19
CA ALA A 189 15.06 17.30 -6.37
C ALA A 189 15.93 16.03 -6.30
N GLY A 190 16.01 15.41 -5.12
CA GLY A 190 16.78 14.18 -4.90
C GLY A 190 18.30 14.39 -4.86
N GLN A 191 18.78 15.63 -4.72
CA GLN A 191 20.20 15.96 -4.62
C GLN A 191 20.49 16.86 -3.43
N CYS A 192 21.68 16.69 -2.83
CA CYS A 192 22.13 17.57 -1.76
C CYS A 192 22.72 18.86 -2.33
N VAL A 193 21.91 19.92 -2.32
CA VAL A 193 22.29 21.26 -2.78
C VAL A 193 22.69 22.16 -1.59
N PRO A 194 23.59 23.15 -1.78
CA PRO A 194 23.79 24.18 -0.77
C PRO A 194 22.46 24.86 -0.44
N ALA A 195 22.22 25.13 0.84
CA ALA A 195 21.12 25.93 1.33
C ALA A 195 21.14 27.35 0.72
N GLY A 196 20.59 27.52 -0.49
CA GLY A 196 20.73 28.73 -1.31
C GLY A 196 19.78 29.87 -0.97
N GLY A 197 18.96 29.73 0.07
CA GLY A 197 18.17 30.79 0.69
C GLY A 197 18.16 30.53 2.18
N ALA A 198 17.93 31.55 3.01
CA ALA A 198 17.74 31.32 4.44
C ALA A 198 16.60 30.30 4.62
N LEU A 199 16.95 29.05 4.91
CA LEU A 199 16.04 27.91 4.95
C LEU A 199 15.12 27.96 6.16
N CYS A 200 15.46 28.82 7.10
CA CYS A 200 14.87 28.90 8.41
C CYS A 200 15.15 30.28 8.99
N LYS A 201 14.33 30.68 9.95
CA LYS A 201 14.54 31.91 10.72
C LYS A 201 15.56 31.62 11.83
N GLU A 202 16.52 32.53 12.07
CA GLU A 202 17.49 32.37 13.18
C GLU A 202 16.78 31.96 14.48
N GLY A 203 17.21 30.85 15.07
CA GLY A 203 16.64 30.28 16.30
C GLY A 203 15.46 29.32 16.10
N GLU A 204 14.95 29.14 14.89
CA GLU A 204 14.00 28.08 14.56
C GLU A 204 14.67 26.70 14.75
N SER A 205 13.94 25.70 15.25
CA SER A 205 14.47 24.35 15.49
C SER A 205 13.64 23.27 14.82
N LYS A 206 14.31 22.25 14.26
CA LYS A 206 13.66 21.10 13.64
C LYS A 206 14.28 19.76 14.04
N CYS A 207 13.47 18.72 13.98
CA CYS A 207 13.94 17.35 14.13
C CYS A 207 14.40 16.77 12.80
N ALA A 208 15.59 16.17 12.80
CA ALA A 208 16.02 15.28 11.73
C ALA A 208 16.60 14.02 12.39
N SER A 209 15.94 12.88 12.17
CA SER A 209 16.18 11.66 12.93
C SER A 209 16.02 11.90 14.44
N ASN A 210 16.91 11.38 15.29
CA ASN A 210 16.87 11.58 16.73
C ASN A 210 17.69 12.80 17.21
N SER A 211 17.77 13.83 16.38
CA SER A 211 18.67 14.98 16.58
C SER A 211 17.91 16.29 16.35
N ILE A 212 18.18 17.27 17.20
CA ILE A 212 17.68 18.63 17.06
C ILE A 212 18.69 19.46 16.27
N PHE A 213 18.18 20.16 15.27
CA PHE A 213 18.92 21.16 14.51
C PHE A 213 18.33 22.54 14.78
N VAL A 214 19.18 23.55 14.91
CA VAL A 214 18.79 24.95 15.11
C VAL A 214 19.30 25.77 13.95
N CYS A 215 18.47 26.69 13.48
CA CYS A 215 18.83 27.61 12.42
C CYS A 215 19.84 28.64 12.89
N ASP A 216 21.00 28.67 12.24
CA ASP A 216 22.05 29.64 12.50
C ASP A 216 21.73 31.03 11.90
N LYS A 217 22.60 32.00 12.16
CA LYS A 217 22.51 33.37 11.63
C LYS A 217 22.64 33.45 10.10
N LYS A 218 23.16 32.41 9.45
CA LYS A 218 23.36 32.35 8.00
C LYS A 218 22.16 31.70 7.31
N GLY A 219 21.14 31.27 8.08
CA GLY A 219 19.96 30.57 7.56
C GLY A 219 20.23 29.11 7.22
N GLY A 220 21.29 28.52 7.79
CA GLY A 220 21.62 27.11 7.70
C GLY A 220 21.23 26.35 8.96
N TRP A 221 20.89 25.06 8.81
CA TRP A 221 20.62 24.18 9.94
C TRP A 221 21.93 23.68 10.55
N GLU A 222 22.19 24.04 11.80
CA GLU A 222 23.32 23.52 12.58
C GLU A 222 22.84 22.46 13.58
N PHE A 223 23.63 21.40 13.75
CA PHE A 223 23.36 20.39 14.75
C PHE A 223 23.49 20.99 16.16
N GLU A 224 22.44 20.88 16.97
CA GLU A 224 22.47 21.33 18.36
C GLU A 224 22.81 20.15 19.29
N ARG A 225 22.01 19.08 19.24
CA ARG A 225 22.19 17.90 20.11
C ARG A 225 21.40 16.68 19.62
N ASN A 226 21.81 15.50 20.09
CA ASN A 226 21.03 14.27 20.01
C ASN A 226 20.10 14.15 21.22
N CYS A 227 18.94 13.52 21.04
CA CYS A 227 18.10 13.11 22.15
C CYS A 227 18.70 11.87 22.84
N LEU A 228 18.76 11.91 24.17
CA LEU A 228 19.41 10.88 24.98
C LEU A 228 18.36 9.89 25.53
N TYR A 229 18.79 8.66 25.80
CA TYR A 229 18.10 7.63 26.59
C TYR A 229 16.56 7.64 26.56
N GLY A 230 15.97 7.05 25.52
CA GLY A 230 14.51 6.83 25.44
C GLY A 230 13.71 8.04 24.96
N ASP A 231 14.36 9.20 24.84
CA ASP A 231 13.77 10.36 24.20
C ASP A 231 13.88 10.24 22.67
N VAL A 232 12.82 10.69 22.01
CA VAL A 232 12.77 10.90 20.57
C VAL A 232 12.69 12.39 20.28
N CYS A 233 13.36 12.83 19.21
CA CYS A 233 13.16 14.19 18.73
C CYS A 233 11.72 14.36 18.25
N ILE A 234 11.00 15.30 18.86
CA ILE A 234 9.62 15.63 18.50
C ILE A 234 9.53 17.07 18.00
N GLN A 235 8.76 17.28 16.93
CA GLN A 235 8.48 18.60 16.40
C GLN A 235 7.28 19.20 17.14
N ALA A 236 7.53 20.10 18.10
CA ALA A 236 6.47 20.79 18.83
C ALA A 236 6.16 22.16 18.22
N TYR A 237 5.05 22.79 18.65
CA TYR A 237 4.63 24.12 18.19
C TYR A 237 5.71 25.20 18.44
N ASN A 238 6.49 25.06 19.51
CA ASN A 238 7.57 25.98 19.86
C ASN A 238 8.96 25.54 19.35
N GLY A 239 9.00 24.62 18.38
CA GLY A 239 10.22 24.07 17.80
C GLY A 239 10.49 22.62 18.21
N ALA A 240 11.57 22.06 17.66
CA ALA A 240 12.03 20.73 17.99
C ALA A 240 12.57 20.63 19.42
N GLN A 241 12.16 19.56 20.11
CA GLN A 241 12.61 19.24 21.45
C GLN A 241 12.80 17.73 21.62
N CYS A 242 13.57 17.32 22.62
CA CYS A 242 13.67 15.92 23.00
C CYS A 242 12.58 15.66 24.02
N GLY A 243 11.64 14.79 23.67
CA GLY A 243 10.60 14.33 24.58
C GLY A 243 10.74 12.83 24.75
N SER A 244 10.44 12.33 25.94
CA SER A 244 10.22 10.90 26.11
C SER A 244 9.07 10.52 25.18
N GLY A 245 9.25 9.53 24.30
CA GLY A 245 8.18 9.04 23.41
C GLY A 245 6.97 8.45 24.13
N LEU A 246 6.81 8.74 25.42
CA LEU A 246 5.77 8.34 26.35
C LEU A 246 4.91 9.51 26.84
N GLU A 247 5.20 10.77 26.47
CA GLU A 247 4.19 11.82 26.65
C GLU A 247 3.06 11.56 25.66
N LYS A 248 1.91 11.15 26.20
CA LYS A 248 0.73 10.66 25.46
C LYS A 248 0.10 11.69 24.54
N CYS A 249 0.56 12.94 24.58
CA CYS A 249 -0.05 14.05 23.86
C CYS A 249 0.88 14.82 22.94
N PHE A 250 0.70 14.60 21.63
CA PHE A 250 1.47 15.22 20.56
C PHE A 250 0.84 16.52 20.04
N GLY A 251 -0.40 16.80 20.44
CA GLY A 251 -1.15 18.00 20.11
C GLY A 251 -2.61 17.86 20.52
N TRP A 252 -3.37 18.95 20.47
CA TRP A 252 -4.82 18.91 20.68
C TRP A 252 -5.54 19.01 19.33
N GLY A 253 -6.58 18.19 19.14
CA GLY A 253 -7.48 18.30 18.01
C GLY A 253 -8.36 19.57 18.07
N GLU A 254 -9.30 19.68 17.13
CA GLU A 254 -10.32 20.73 17.16
C GLU A 254 -11.42 20.41 18.18
N PHE A 255 -12.12 21.45 18.64
CA PHE A 255 -13.27 21.28 19.52
C PHE A 255 -14.46 20.73 18.73
N GLU A 256 -14.90 19.53 19.10
CA GLU A 256 -16.09 18.89 18.57
C GLU A 256 -17.23 18.96 19.59
N GLN A 257 -18.48 19.07 19.12
CA GLN A 257 -19.65 19.05 19.99
C GLN A 257 -19.81 17.65 20.59
N TYR A 258 -19.66 17.56 21.92
CA TYR A 258 -19.76 16.30 22.66
C TYR A 258 -21.19 16.05 23.18
N SER A 259 -21.81 17.07 23.77
CA SER A 259 -23.18 16.98 24.26
C SER A 259 -23.93 18.29 24.11
N LYS A 260 -25.26 18.17 24.11
CA LYS A 260 -26.20 19.29 24.04
C LYS A 260 -27.33 19.02 25.02
N GLU A 261 -27.49 19.91 25.99
CA GLU A 261 -28.56 19.85 26.97
C GLU A 261 -29.51 21.03 26.77
N GLU A 262 -30.80 20.73 26.64
CA GLU A 262 -31.86 21.74 26.55
C GLU A 262 -32.32 22.13 27.96
N GLY A 263 -32.38 23.43 28.21
CA GLY A 263 -32.84 24.01 29.47
C GLY A 263 -33.75 25.20 29.24
N VAL A 264 -34.50 25.58 30.26
CA VAL A 264 -35.36 26.77 30.24
C VAL A 264 -34.86 27.75 31.29
N GLN A 265 -34.59 28.98 30.88
CA GLN A 265 -34.30 30.08 31.81
C GLN A 265 -35.52 30.97 31.98
N TYR A 266 -35.74 31.42 33.21
CA TYR A 266 -36.84 32.30 33.58
C TYR A 266 -36.32 33.70 33.88
N ALA A 267 -36.97 34.71 33.31
CA ALA A 267 -36.78 36.10 33.71
C ALA A 267 -37.61 36.40 34.97
N ASN A 268 -37.23 37.46 35.70
CA ASN A 268 -37.94 37.91 36.90
C ASN A 268 -39.39 38.35 36.64
N ASP A 269 -39.74 38.63 35.37
CA ASP A 269 -41.09 39.04 34.94
C ASP A 269 -41.96 37.87 34.44
N GLY A 270 -41.49 36.63 34.58
CA GLY A 270 -42.25 35.43 34.19
C GLY A 270 -42.09 35.02 32.73
N ARG A 271 -41.34 35.78 31.91
CA ARG A 271 -40.95 35.33 30.57
C ARG A 271 -39.94 34.18 30.67
N GLN A 272 -39.97 33.28 29.70
CA GLN A 272 -39.01 32.17 29.62
C GLN A 272 -38.27 32.20 28.29
N ARG A 273 -37.07 31.62 28.24
CA ARG A 273 -36.33 31.38 27.00
C ARG A 273 -35.75 29.99 27.00
N ASP A 274 -35.70 29.38 25.84
CA ASP A 274 -35.02 28.11 25.64
C ASP A 274 -33.53 28.38 25.54
N CYS A 275 -32.75 27.62 26.30
CA CYS A 275 -31.31 27.67 26.32
C CYS A 275 -30.74 26.32 25.95
N GLU A 276 -29.66 26.33 25.19
CA GLU A 276 -28.87 25.17 24.84
C GLU A 276 -27.52 25.31 25.52
N ASN A 277 -27.21 24.38 26.43
CA ASN A 277 -25.86 24.23 26.98
C ASN A 277 -25.11 23.24 26.11
N ILE A 278 -24.16 23.73 25.31
CA ILE A 278 -23.38 22.93 24.39
C ILE A 278 -22.00 22.71 24.99
N THR A 279 -21.65 21.45 25.23
CA THR A 279 -20.33 21.06 25.71
C THR A 279 -19.50 20.58 24.53
N TYR A 280 -18.34 21.21 24.36
CA TYR A 280 -17.35 20.85 23.36
C TYR A 280 -16.16 20.15 24.02
N ARG A 281 -15.62 19.15 23.35
CA ARG A 281 -14.37 18.50 23.73
C ARG A 281 -13.39 18.55 22.58
N LYS A 282 -12.11 18.71 22.92
CA LYS A 282 -11.03 18.37 22.00
C LYS A 282 -10.17 17.30 22.64
N TYR A 283 -9.75 16.35 21.82
CA TYR A 283 -8.98 15.20 22.27
C TYR A 283 -7.51 15.43 22.00
N CYS A 284 -6.71 14.86 22.88
CA CYS A 284 -5.29 14.73 22.68
C CYS A 284 -5.01 13.83 21.47
N LEU A 285 -4.08 14.20 20.60
CA LEU A 285 -3.68 13.40 19.44
C LEU A 285 -2.38 12.65 19.74
N ASP A 286 -2.30 11.39 19.31
CA ASP A 286 -1.06 10.61 19.33
C ASP A 286 -0.14 10.97 18.15
N ALA A 287 1.02 10.31 18.09
CA ALA A 287 2.02 10.54 17.04
C ALA A 287 1.51 10.24 15.63
N GLU A 288 0.45 9.43 15.49
CA GLU A 288 -0.19 9.07 14.23
C GLU A 288 -1.34 10.03 13.88
N GLY A 289 -1.58 11.05 14.72
CA GLY A 289 -2.68 11.99 14.58
C GLY A 289 -4.04 11.43 15.02
N LYS A 290 -4.05 10.32 15.75
CA LYS A 290 -5.29 9.67 16.23
C LYS A 290 -5.65 10.15 17.62
N SER A 291 -6.94 10.43 17.82
CA SER A 291 -7.48 10.94 19.08
C SER A 291 -7.42 9.92 20.21
N ASN A 292 -6.78 10.30 21.32
CA ASN A 292 -6.83 9.63 22.60
C ASN A 292 -8.09 10.09 23.37
N LEU A 293 -9.08 9.19 23.47
CA LEU A 293 -10.37 9.50 24.09
C LEU A 293 -10.31 9.64 25.62
N ASP A 294 -9.22 9.21 26.25
CA ASP A 294 -9.03 9.28 27.70
C ASP A 294 -8.42 10.62 28.16
N GLU A 295 -7.86 11.41 27.24
CA GLU A 295 -7.25 12.72 27.51
C GLU A 295 -7.94 13.81 26.67
N PHE A 296 -8.78 14.62 27.32
CA PHE A 296 -9.56 15.68 26.67
C PHE A 296 -9.56 17.00 27.45
N GLU A 297 -9.69 18.11 26.72
CA GLU A 297 -10.08 19.41 27.27
C GLU A 297 -11.55 19.65 26.98
N GLU A 298 -12.28 20.19 27.96
CA GLU A 298 -13.71 20.45 27.87
C GLU A 298 -14.01 21.95 28.04
N LYS A 299 -14.91 22.47 27.21
CA LYS A 299 -15.52 23.80 27.40
C LYS A 299 -17.02 23.72 27.19
N SER A 300 -17.78 24.56 27.88
CA SER A 300 -19.23 24.66 27.70
C SER A 300 -19.65 26.08 27.36
N GLU A 301 -20.58 26.21 26.42
CA GLU A 301 -21.15 27.47 25.98
C GLU A 301 -22.67 27.39 26.10
N ILE A 302 -23.27 28.34 26.82
CA ILE A 302 -24.73 28.44 26.94
C ILE A 302 -25.20 29.48 25.93
N THR A 303 -26.01 29.04 24.98
CA THR A 303 -26.72 29.92 24.04
C THR A 303 -28.19 29.92 24.42
N CYS A 304 -28.83 31.08 24.42
CA CYS A 304 -30.26 31.18 24.73
C CYS A 304 -30.97 31.96 23.63
N GLY A 305 -32.15 31.49 23.25
CA GLY A 305 -33.05 32.20 22.35
C GLY A 305 -33.64 33.47 22.98
N GLU A 306 -34.54 34.11 22.23
CA GLU A 306 -35.29 35.25 22.74
C GLU A 306 -36.26 34.84 23.86
N PHE A 307 -36.53 35.76 24.77
CA PHE A 307 -37.57 35.56 25.78
C PHE A 307 -38.94 35.55 25.11
N TYR A 308 -39.71 34.50 25.37
CA TYR A 308 -41.09 34.36 24.96
C TYR A 308 -42.00 34.16 26.18
N MET A 309 -43.28 34.45 25.99
CA MET A 309 -44.28 34.19 27.01
C MET A 309 -44.79 32.76 26.90
N LYS A 310 -44.77 32.03 28.01
CA LYS A 310 -45.45 30.74 28.10
C LYS A 310 -46.94 31.00 28.22
N CYS A 311 -47.68 30.81 27.13
CA CYS A 311 -49.13 30.92 27.14
C CYS A 311 -49.74 29.54 27.36
N GLU A 312 -50.68 29.43 28.30
CA GLU A 312 -51.45 28.21 28.48
C GLU A 312 -52.63 28.23 27.51
N TYR A 313 -52.77 27.14 26.74
CA TYR A 313 -53.85 27.00 25.77
C TYR A 313 -55.00 26.24 26.41
N LYS A 314 -56.19 26.85 26.40
CA LYS A 314 -57.43 26.19 26.78
C LYS A 314 -58.33 26.08 25.56
N LYS A 315 -58.65 24.86 25.16
CA LYS A 315 -59.65 24.60 24.10
C LYS A 315 -61.01 25.15 24.58
N LYS A 316 -61.55 26.13 23.86
CA LYS A 316 -62.87 26.71 24.14
C LYS A 316 -64.00 25.99 23.46
N GLY A 317 -63.75 25.47 22.27
CA GLY A 317 -64.79 24.95 21.40
C GLY A 317 -64.20 24.22 20.21
N GLU A 318 -65.03 23.34 19.66
CA GLU A 318 -64.74 22.60 18.45
C GLU A 318 -66.03 22.57 17.63
N ILE A 319 -65.94 23.00 16.39
CA ILE A 319 -67.03 22.93 15.44
C ILE A 319 -66.60 22.09 14.24
N THR A 320 -67.46 21.18 13.83
CA THR A 320 -67.25 20.42 12.59
C THR A 320 -68.25 20.93 11.55
N PHE A 321 -67.76 21.25 10.37
CA PHE A 321 -68.58 21.71 9.25
C PHE A 321 -68.06 21.13 7.94
N GLN A 322 -68.94 21.05 6.95
CA GLN A 322 -68.56 20.57 5.62
C GLN A 322 -68.21 21.78 4.74
N ARG A 323 -67.03 21.78 4.13
CA ARG A 323 -66.60 22.81 3.18
C ARG A 323 -66.75 22.27 1.76
N MET A 324 -67.46 23.02 0.93
CA MET A 324 -67.70 22.68 -0.48
C MET A 324 -66.79 23.50 -1.39
N ARG A 325 -66.18 22.86 -2.40
CA ARG A 325 -65.40 23.53 -3.44
C ARG A 325 -65.46 22.72 -4.73
N ASP A 326 -65.97 23.31 -5.81
CA ASP A 326 -65.97 22.74 -7.16
C ASP A 326 -66.53 21.31 -7.29
N GLY A 327 -67.61 21.01 -6.57
CA GLY A 327 -68.24 19.67 -6.56
C GLY A 327 -67.57 18.65 -5.64
N TRP A 328 -66.60 19.07 -4.84
CA TRP A 328 -65.96 18.28 -3.78
C TRP A 328 -66.37 18.80 -2.41
N ALA A 329 -66.39 17.90 -1.43
CA ALA A 329 -66.70 18.19 -0.04
C ALA A 329 -65.59 17.67 0.87
N ALA A 330 -65.20 18.45 1.87
CA ALA A 330 -64.33 17.99 2.96
C ALA A 330 -64.99 18.29 4.30
N ASN A 331 -64.93 17.34 5.23
CA ASN A 331 -65.29 17.60 6.62
C ASN A 331 -64.13 18.33 7.29
N CYS A 332 -64.39 19.55 7.73
CA CYS A 332 -63.44 20.40 8.42
C CYS A 332 -63.81 20.50 9.89
N THR A 333 -62.81 20.38 10.75
CA THR A 333 -62.93 20.64 12.18
C THR A 333 -62.16 21.91 12.48
N SER A 334 -62.85 22.89 13.05
CA SER A 334 -62.25 24.12 13.54
C SER A 334 -62.25 24.11 15.06
N VAL A 335 -61.07 24.27 15.64
CA VAL A 335 -60.86 24.30 17.08
C VAL A 335 -60.50 25.72 17.49
N SER A 336 -61.31 26.30 18.38
CA SER A 336 -61.02 27.60 18.98
C SER A 336 -60.27 27.40 20.29
N TYR A 337 -59.11 28.02 20.40
CA TYR A 337 -58.28 28.07 21.61
C TYR A 337 -58.34 29.47 22.19
N GLU A 338 -58.55 29.58 23.49
CA GLU A 338 -58.22 30.78 24.26
C GLU A 338 -56.83 30.53 24.85
N TYR A 339 -55.89 31.42 24.56
CA TYR A 339 -54.60 31.38 25.24
C TYR A 339 -54.49 32.54 26.21
N VAL A 340 -54.11 32.20 27.45
CA VAL A 340 -53.86 33.17 28.51
C VAL A 340 -52.35 33.27 28.67
N CYS A 341 -51.79 34.40 28.25
CA CYS A 341 -50.40 34.72 28.53
C CYS A 341 -50.39 35.60 29.80
N LYS A 342 -49.74 35.13 30.86
CA LYS A 342 -49.54 35.92 32.07
C LYS A 342 -48.33 36.83 31.85
N ASP A 343 -48.57 38.08 31.46
CA ASP A 343 -47.54 39.11 31.42
C ASP A 343 -47.67 39.99 32.65
N SER A 344 -46.75 39.93 33.60
CA SER A 344 -46.56 40.99 34.60
C SER A 344 -47.84 41.45 35.34
N GLY A 345 -48.82 40.56 35.55
CA GLY A 345 -50.10 40.86 36.22
C GLY A 345 -51.24 41.37 35.31
N ILE A 346 -51.08 41.37 33.98
CA ILE A 346 -52.13 41.66 33.01
C ILE A 346 -52.41 40.38 32.20
N ASP A 347 -53.60 39.80 32.39
CA ASP A 347 -54.05 38.66 31.59
C ASP A 347 -54.48 39.16 30.20
N ALA A 348 -53.60 38.99 29.21
CA ALA A 348 -53.97 39.16 27.81
C ALA A 348 -54.53 37.84 27.29
N SER A 349 -55.85 37.77 27.10
CA SER A 349 -56.48 36.67 26.36
C SER A 349 -56.62 37.04 24.89
N LYS A 350 -56.26 36.10 24.03
CA LYS A 350 -56.55 36.16 22.60
C LYS A 350 -57.11 34.82 22.16
N GLU A 351 -58.04 34.88 21.22
CA GLU A 351 -58.63 33.69 20.64
C GLU A 351 -57.89 33.36 19.33
N LYS A 352 -57.48 32.10 19.19
CA LYS A 352 -56.91 31.57 17.96
C LYS A 352 -57.81 30.43 17.49
N GLU A 353 -58.13 30.44 16.21
CA GLU A 353 -58.89 29.39 15.57
C GLU A 353 -57.98 28.63 14.61
N GLU A 354 -57.93 27.30 14.75
CA GLU A 354 -57.20 26.42 13.84
C GLU A 354 -58.19 25.49 13.15
N THR A 355 -58.26 25.57 11.82
CA THR A 355 -59.12 24.70 11.00
C THR A 355 -58.29 23.64 10.29
N GLN A 356 -58.63 22.38 10.52
CA GLN A 356 -58.10 21.25 9.78
C GLN A 356 -59.22 20.59 8.99
N CYS A 357 -58.99 20.37 7.70
CA CYS A 357 -59.93 19.66 6.83
C CYS A 357 -59.39 18.28 6.50
N GLY A 358 -60.26 17.28 6.56
CA GLY A 358 -59.95 15.94 6.06
C GLY A 358 -59.83 15.91 4.53
N GLU A 359 -59.67 14.71 3.99
CA GLU A 359 -59.58 14.51 2.55
C GLU A 359 -60.85 14.98 1.83
N TRP A 360 -60.65 15.54 0.63
CA TRP A 360 -61.73 15.96 -0.23
C TRP A 360 -62.33 14.75 -0.91
N VAL A 361 -63.62 14.51 -0.67
CA VAL A 361 -64.40 13.48 -1.35
C VAL A 361 -65.31 14.12 -2.38
N GLN A 362 -65.48 13.47 -3.54
CA GLN A 362 -66.39 13.97 -4.56
C GLN A 362 -67.80 13.99 -3.97
N ALA A 363 -68.43 15.15 -3.96
CA ALA A 363 -69.78 15.25 -3.42
C ALA A 363 -70.70 14.46 -4.35
N GLU A 364 -71.31 13.39 -3.84
CA GLU A 364 -72.34 12.69 -4.60
C GLU A 364 -73.39 13.74 -4.98
N PRO A 365 -73.77 13.82 -6.27
CA PRO A 365 -74.85 14.70 -6.67
C PRO A 365 -76.05 14.29 -5.84
N GLN A 366 -76.47 15.15 -4.91
CA GLN A 366 -77.67 14.96 -4.11
C GLN A 366 -78.77 14.70 -5.14
N LYS A 367 -79.12 13.44 -5.33
CA LYS A 367 -80.27 13.03 -6.12
C LYS A 367 -81.38 13.84 -5.51
N GLU A 368 -81.95 14.78 -6.28
CA GLU A 368 -83.07 15.62 -5.89
C GLU A 368 -84.22 14.68 -5.49
N LYS A 369 -84.18 14.17 -4.26
CA LYS A 369 -85.31 13.54 -3.60
C LYS A 369 -86.20 14.69 -3.19
N GLY A 370 -86.99 15.14 -4.16
CA GLY A 370 -88.26 15.81 -3.97
C GLY A 370 -88.26 16.96 -2.96
N ILE A 371 -87.72 18.11 -3.36
CA ILE A 371 -88.17 19.41 -2.80
C ILE A 371 -89.68 19.65 -3.09
N ILE A 372 -90.32 18.79 -3.88
CA ILE A 372 -91.76 18.82 -4.15
C ILE A 372 -92.62 18.31 -2.96
N GLU A 373 -92.11 17.51 -2.01
CA GLU A 373 -92.96 17.05 -0.87
C GLU A 373 -93.00 17.99 0.36
N ILE A 374 -91.99 18.86 0.54
CA ILE A 374 -91.98 19.81 1.67
C ILE A 374 -92.78 21.09 1.34
N ILE A 375 -92.93 21.44 0.06
CA ILE A 375 -93.77 22.56 -0.36
C ILE A 375 -95.27 22.17 -0.36
N LEU A 376 -95.63 20.90 -0.58
CA LEU A 376 -97.02 20.44 -0.52
C LEU A 376 -97.56 20.29 0.91
N SER A 377 -96.73 19.94 1.89
CA SER A 377 -97.12 19.91 3.31
C SER A 377 -97.23 21.31 3.93
N SER A 378 -96.53 22.31 3.39
CA SER A 378 -96.63 23.71 3.82
C SER A 378 -97.79 24.49 3.15
N LEU A 379 -98.26 24.06 1.97
CA LEU A 379 -99.40 24.68 1.27
C LEU A 379 -100.76 24.08 1.61
N LEU A 380 -100.84 22.80 2.04
CA LEU A 380 -102.09 22.19 2.50
C LEU A 380 -102.50 22.60 3.92
N GLY A 381 -101.62 23.26 4.68
CA GLY A 381 -101.96 23.86 5.98
C GLY A 381 -102.60 25.26 5.91
N LEU A 382 -102.70 25.86 4.72
CA LEU A 382 -103.19 27.24 4.52
C LEU A 382 -104.56 27.36 3.83
N PHE A 383 -105.12 26.26 3.32
CA PHE A 383 -106.50 26.25 2.79
C PHE A 383 -107.35 25.23 3.53
N GLY A 384 -107.95 25.68 4.63
CA GLY A 384 -109.09 25.00 5.22
C GLY A 384 -110.27 25.02 4.27
N ILE A 385 -110.73 23.84 3.86
CA ILE A 385 -112.11 23.59 3.43
C ILE A 385 -112.57 22.34 4.17
N SER A 386 -113.52 22.59 5.07
CA SER A 386 -114.39 21.72 5.90
C SER A 386 -114.20 20.21 5.87
#